data_AF-A0A9P4YAD1-F1
#
_entry.id   AF-A0A9P4YAD1-F1
#
_cell.length_a   1.000
_cell.length_b   1.000
_cell.length_c   1.000
_cell.angle_alpha   90.00
_cell.angle_beta   90.00
_cell.angle_gamma   90.00
#
_symmetry.space_group_name_H-M   'P 1'
#
loop_
_entity.id
_entity.type
_entity.pdbx_description
1 polymer ?
#
loop_
_entity_poly.entity_id
_entity_poly.type
_entity_poly.pdbx_seq_one_letter_code
_entity_poly.pdbx_strand_id
1 'polypeptide(L)'
;MSDLDYSPGLREASAWLCLRQDIYISMVNQTPLKTELSAFEQLDTLLRRTDDFAYAAAMVLLLARVMTCAFAEPSADKLEGLEKLRAEVDEWFDKKPSSFRPIRQVPRDLNAGRALPELWLLLPCHVIGLQYYHIAQVVLLLIMPMEQSSGYGDLRRGSRKEATIRNHLRHIIALAQSNTRAENVLFSARHAISVWGGILRHYADQEAVESFLRHMQAITGWNTTPLISSLREQWNEN
;
A
#
# COMPACT_ATOMS: atom_id res chain seq x y z
N MET A 1 26.18 28.32 -20.72
CA MET A 1 24.94 27.57 -20.50
C MET A 1 25.04 27.06 -19.08
N SER A 2 24.36 27.74 -18.16
CA SER A 2 24.52 27.57 -16.71
C SER A 2 23.89 26.26 -16.28
N ASP A 3 24.73 25.33 -15.83
CA ASP A 3 24.30 24.18 -15.05
C ASP A 3 23.56 24.71 -13.82
N LEU A 4 22.24 24.56 -13.82
CA LEU A 4 21.44 24.73 -12.63
C LEU A 4 21.91 23.69 -11.62
N ASP A 5 22.67 24.15 -10.65
CA ASP A 5 23.11 23.40 -9.48
C ASP A 5 21.87 23.05 -8.62
N TYR A 6 21.11 22.06 -9.08
CA TYR A 6 19.97 21.52 -8.37
C TYR A 6 20.50 20.82 -7.12
N SER A 7 20.29 21.45 -5.96
CA SER A 7 20.73 20.92 -4.65
C SER A 7 20.45 19.41 -4.54
N PRO A 8 21.41 18.60 -4.03
CA PRO A 8 21.29 17.14 -3.98
C PRO A 8 19.96 16.61 -3.42
N GLY A 9 19.38 17.33 -2.44
CA GLY A 9 18.10 16.98 -1.83
C GLY A 9 16.87 17.16 -2.73
N LEU A 10 16.87 18.12 -3.66
CA LEU A 10 15.74 18.32 -4.58
C LEU A 10 15.69 17.20 -5.63
N ARG A 11 16.86 16.79 -6.14
CA ARG A 11 16.97 15.65 -7.06
C ARG A 11 16.47 14.36 -6.41
N GLU A 12 16.91 14.11 -5.18
CA GLU A 12 16.45 12.97 -4.37
C GLU A 12 14.94 13.01 -4.14
N ALA A 13 14.39 14.14 -3.68
CA ALA A 13 12.95 14.28 -3.46
C ALA A 13 12.14 14.02 -4.75
N SER A 14 12.65 14.48 -5.89
CA SER A 14 12.03 14.28 -7.21
C SER A 14 12.07 12.81 -7.63
N ALA A 15 13.20 12.13 -7.42
CA ALA A 15 13.32 10.69 -7.68
C ALA A 15 12.31 9.88 -6.85
N TRP A 16 12.17 10.18 -5.55
CA TRP A 16 11.16 9.54 -4.69
C TRP A 16 9.73 9.82 -5.12
N LEU A 17 9.43 11.01 -5.63
CA LEU A 17 8.13 11.32 -6.20
C LEU A 17 7.85 10.48 -7.46
N CYS A 18 8.82 10.42 -8.38
CA CYS A 18 8.72 9.60 -9.59
C CYS A 18 8.51 8.12 -9.27
N LEU A 19 9.28 7.57 -8.32
CA LEU A 19 9.12 6.18 -7.88
C LEU A 19 7.71 5.90 -7.36
N ARG A 20 7.16 6.77 -6.51
CA ARG A 20 5.80 6.60 -5.98
C ARG A 20 4.73 6.68 -7.08
N GLN A 21 4.92 7.53 -8.08
CA GLN A 21 4.02 7.61 -9.23
C GLN A 21 4.12 6.35 -10.10
N ASP A 22 5.32 5.83 -10.30
CA ASP A 22 5.55 4.61 -11.07
C ASP A 22 4.98 3.37 -10.35
N ILE A 23 5.10 3.31 -9.02
CA ILE A 23 4.39 2.31 -8.19
C ILE A 23 2.88 2.36 -8.46
N TYR A 24 2.27 3.54 -8.53
CA TYR A 24 0.85 3.65 -8.86
C TYR A 24 0.54 3.11 -10.27
N ILE A 25 1.30 3.55 -11.28
CA ILE A 25 1.11 3.13 -12.67
C ILE A 25 1.25 1.61 -12.81
N SER A 26 2.30 1.05 -12.18
CA SER A 26 2.56 -0.39 -12.12
C SER A 26 1.40 -1.14 -11.45
N MET A 27 0.83 -0.60 -10.37
CA MET A 27 -0.27 -1.23 -9.62
C MET A 27 -1.56 -1.30 -10.45
N VAL A 28 -1.93 -0.19 -11.10
CA VAL A 28 -3.16 -0.10 -11.90
C VAL A 28 -3.05 -0.92 -13.18
N ASN A 29 -1.91 -0.84 -13.88
CA ASN A 29 -1.74 -1.51 -15.16
C ASN A 29 -1.23 -2.95 -15.03
N GLN A 30 -0.85 -3.37 -13.81
CA GLN A 30 -0.23 -4.68 -13.54
C GLN A 30 1.01 -4.93 -14.40
N THR A 31 1.80 -3.88 -14.64
CA THR A 31 3.05 -3.92 -15.41
C THR A 31 4.25 -3.77 -14.50
N PRO A 32 5.45 -4.28 -14.86
CA PRO A 32 6.67 -3.98 -14.15
C PRO A 32 6.89 -2.47 -13.96
N LEU A 33 7.59 -2.09 -12.89
CA LEU A 33 8.06 -0.71 -12.74
C LEU A 33 9.03 -0.37 -13.87
N LYS A 34 8.98 0.88 -14.32
CA LYS A 34 9.92 1.45 -15.29
C LYS A 34 11.12 2.11 -14.63
N THR A 35 11.00 2.42 -13.35
CA THR A 35 12.03 3.09 -12.56
C THR A 35 13.15 2.11 -12.21
N GLU A 36 14.37 2.47 -12.56
CA GLU A 36 15.58 1.75 -12.14
C GLU A 36 15.80 1.87 -10.63
N LEU A 37 15.66 0.76 -9.91
CA LEU A 37 15.77 0.73 -8.45
C LEU A 37 17.22 0.83 -7.96
N SER A 38 18.19 0.49 -8.80
CA SER A 38 19.62 0.52 -8.49
C SER A 38 20.09 1.91 -8.01
N ALA A 39 19.54 2.98 -8.57
CA ALA A 39 19.84 4.36 -8.17
C ALA A 39 19.37 4.69 -6.74
N PHE A 40 18.32 4.03 -6.25
CA PHE A 40 17.80 4.21 -4.90
C PHE A 40 18.56 3.36 -3.87
N GLU A 41 18.98 2.15 -4.27
CA GLU A 41 19.83 1.28 -3.45
C GLU A 41 21.22 1.90 -3.22
N GLN A 42 21.72 2.65 -4.22
CA GLN A 42 22.98 3.40 -4.15
C GLN A 42 22.84 4.76 -3.48
N LEU A 43 21.63 5.19 -3.12
CA LEU A 43 21.38 6.46 -2.43
C LEU A 43 21.79 6.33 -0.96
N ASP A 44 23.11 6.36 -0.77
CA ASP A 44 23.86 6.07 0.45
C ASP A 44 23.46 6.98 1.64
N THR A 45 22.82 8.12 1.35
CA THR A 45 22.46 9.15 2.34
C THR A 45 21.17 8.88 3.11
N LEU A 46 20.20 8.16 2.55
CA LEU A 46 18.94 7.85 3.25
C LEU A 46 18.90 6.42 3.79
N LEU A 47 19.47 5.43 3.11
CA LEU A 47 19.44 4.04 3.58
C LEU A 47 20.46 3.75 4.70
N ARG A 48 21.51 4.57 4.86
CA ARG A 48 22.43 4.49 6.02
C ARG A 48 21.89 5.17 7.27
N ARG A 49 20.83 5.99 7.14
CA ARG A 49 20.19 6.60 8.30
C ARG A 49 19.36 5.53 8.99
N THR A 50 19.43 5.50 10.31
CA THR A 50 18.64 4.59 11.15
C THR A 50 17.41 5.29 11.73
N ASP A 51 16.97 6.38 11.09
CA ASP A 51 15.80 7.16 11.51
C ASP A 51 14.49 6.64 10.88
N ASP A 52 13.37 7.17 11.37
CA ASP A 52 12.04 6.76 10.94
C ASP A 52 11.77 7.02 9.44
N PHE A 53 12.42 8.03 8.86
CA PHE A 53 12.26 8.34 7.43
C PHE A 53 12.95 7.29 6.57
N ALA A 54 14.16 6.88 6.93
CA ALA A 54 14.87 5.79 6.28
C ALA A 54 14.09 4.48 6.39
N TYR A 55 13.52 4.20 7.56
CA TYR A 55 12.72 2.99 7.78
C TYR A 55 11.46 2.95 6.90
N ALA A 56 10.76 4.09 6.75
CA ALA A 56 9.63 4.21 5.85
C ALA A 56 10.05 4.10 4.37
N ALA A 57 11.16 4.73 3.99
CA ALA A 57 11.71 4.67 2.63
C ALA A 57 12.11 3.25 2.23
N ALA A 58 12.68 2.46 3.16
CA ALA A 58 12.99 1.06 2.95
C ALA A 58 11.75 0.24 2.58
N MET A 59 10.60 0.47 3.24
CA MET A 59 9.34 -0.20 2.89
C MET A 59 8.80 0.20 1.51
N VAL A 60 8.99 1.46 1.10
CA VAL A 60 8.64 1.92 -0.24
C VAL A 60 9.44 1.16 -1.30
N LEU A 61 10.75 0.99 -1.07
CA LEU A 61 11.63 0.22 -1.96
C LEU A 61 11.30 -1.27 -1.95
N LEU A 62 10.96 -1.84 -0.79
CA LEU A 62 10.52 -3.23 -0.70
C LEU A 62 9.24 -3.45 -1.53
N LEU A 63 8.25 -2.55 -1.44
CA LEU A 63 7.07 -2.62 -2.31
C LEU A 63 7.45 -2.53 -3.79
N ALA A 64 8.34 -1.61 -4.17
CA ALA A 64 8.79 -1.48 -5.55
C ALA A 64 9.44 -2.79 -6.05
N ARG A 65 10.32 -3.41 -5.25
CA ARG A 65 10.93 -4.71 -5.57
C ARG A 65 9.90 -5.82 -5.69
N VAL A 66 8.93 -5.87 -4.76
CA VAL A 66 7.78 -6.79 -4.83
C VAL A 66 7.05 -6.64 -6.15
N MET A 67 6.71 -5.42 -6.56
CA MET A 67 5.96 -5.14 -7.79
C MET A 67 6.76 -5.45 -9.06
N THR A 68 8.06 -5.15 -9.08
CA THR A 68 8.95 -5.51 -10.19
C THR A 68 9.00 -7.03 -10.37
N CYS A 69 9.18 -7.79 -9.28
CA CYS A 69 9.20 -9.26 -9.34
C CYS A 69 7.83 -9.85 -9.68
N ALA A 70 6.77 -9.32 -9.06
CA ALA A 70 5.37 -9.69 -9.25
C ALA A 70 4.92 -9.64 -10.71
N PHE A 71 5.23 -8.55 -11.40
CA PHE A 71 4.76 -8.29 -12.76
C PHE A 71 5.81 -8.59 -13.84
N ALA A 72 7.01 -9.05 -13.47
CA ALA A 72 8.00 -9.56 -14.42
C ALA A 72 7.48 -10.78 -15.19
N GLU A 73 8.09 -11.02 -16.36
CA GLU A 73 7.81 -12.19 -17.18
C GLU A 73 7.99 -13.49 -16.38
N PRO A 74 7.22 -14.55 -16.69
CA PRO A 74 7.34 -15.83 -15.99
C PRO A 74 8.76 -16.40 -16.12
N SER A 75 9.40 -16.66 -14.98
CA SER A 75 10.71 -17.31 -14.90
C SER A 75 10.70 -18.38 -13.79
N ALA A 76 11.63 -19.34 -13.88
CA ALA A 76 11.77 -20.38 -12.87
C ALA A 76 12.04 -19.81 -11.47
N ASP A 77 12.80 -18.70 -11.40
CA ASP A 77 13.26 -18.09 -10.16
C ASP A 77 12.25 -17.10 -9.56
N LYS A 78 11.14 -16.83 -10.26
CA LYS A 78 10.14 -15.83 -9.83
C LYS A 78 9.53 -16.16 -8.47
N LEU A 79 9.20 -17.44 -8.23
CA LEU A 79 8.60 -17.85 -6.97
C LEU A 79 9.57 -17.69 -5.80
N GLU A 80 10.83 -18.13 -5.98
CA GLU A 80 11.89 -17.98 -4.98
C GLU A 80 12.15 -16.49 -4.68
N GLY A 81 12.19 -15.64 -5.71
CA GLY A 81 12.31 -14.20 -5.55
C GLY A 81 11.16 -13.58 -4.73
N LEU A 82 9.92 -14.01 -4.99
CA LEU A 82 8.75 -13.56 -4.23
C LEU A 82 8.74 -14.06 -2.78
N GLU A 83 9.20 -15.30 -2.53
CA GLU A 83 9.32 -15.85 -1.18
C GLU A 83 10.36 -15.09 -0.35
N LYS A 84 11.51 -14.77 -0.97
CA LYS A 84 12.54 -13.92 -0.36
C LYS A 84 11.98 -12.53 -0.03
N LEU A 85 11.31 -11.90 -0.99
CA LEU A 85 10.72 -10.57 -0.77
C LEU A 85 9.62 -10.58 0.30
N ARG A 86 8.81 -11.64 0.37
CA ARG A 86 7.85 -11.82 1.48
C ARG A 86 8.56 -11.85 2.83
N ALA A 87 9.64 -12.63 2.95
CA ALA A 87 10.41 -12.70 4.18
C ALA A 87 11.00 -11.34 4.58
N GLU A 88 11.53 -10.57 3.62
CA GLU A 88 12.05 -9.22 3.87
C GLU A 88 10.95 -8.22 4.30
N VAL A 89 9.74 -8.32 3.72
CA VAL A 89 8.58 -7.50 4.11
C VAL A 89 8.10 -7.83 5.52
N ASP A 90 8.06 -9.12 5.89
CA ASP A 90 7.69 -9.56 7.23
C ASP A 90 8.75 -9.14 8.25
N GLU A 91 10.04 -9.30 7.91
CA GLU A 91 11.16 -8.86 8.73
C GLU A 91 11.13 -7.34 8.97
N TRP A 92 10.81 -6.54 7.95
CA TRP A 92 10.60 -5.10 8.10
C TRP A 92 9.49 -4.80 9.12
N PHE A 93 8.39 -5.54 9.10
CA PHE A 93 7.31 -5.30 10.04
C PHE A 93 7.70 -5.65 11.47
N ASP A 94 8.46 -6.72 11.66
CA ASP A 94 8.90 -7.18 12.98
C ASP A 94 9.98 -6.27 13.58
N LYS A 95 10.90 -5.77 12.74
CA LYS A 95 12.01 -4.90 13.17
C LYS A 95 11.65 -3.43 13.26
N LYS A 96 10.42 -3.02 12.88
CA LYS A 96 10.06 -1.60 12.84
C LYS A 96 10.25 -0.92 14.21
N PRO A 97 10.80 0.30 14.24
CA PRO A 97 10.97 1.02 15.49
C PRO A 97 9.62 1.22 16.20
N SER A 98 9.65 1.32 17.53
CA SER A 98 8.43 1.53 18.33
C SER A 98 7.70 2.84 18.00
N SER A 99 8.36 3.79 17.34
CA SER A 99 7.76 5.03 16.80
C SER A 99 6.66 4.76 15.76
N PHE A 100 6.70 3.62 15.06
CA PHE A 100 5.66 3.20 14.11
C PHE A 100 4.40 2.66 14.81
N ARG A 101 4.38 2.57 16.14
CA ARG A 101 3.21 2.11 16.88
C ARG A 101 2.18 3.25 16.98
N PRO A 102 0.89 3.01 16.70
CA PRO A 102 -0.13 4.04 16.85
C PRO A 102 -0.14 4.65 18.25
N ILE A 103 -0.17 5.98 18.33
CA ILE A 103 -0.34 6.72 19.59
C ILE A 103 -1.75 6.50 20.17
N ARG A 104 -2.71 6.21 19.29
CA ARG A 104 -4.06 5.78 19.64
C ARG A 104 -4.52 4.75 18.62
N GLN A 105 -5.06 3.65 19.12
CA GLN A 105 -5.67 2.59 18.32
C GLN A 105 -7.07 2.30 18.86
N VAL A 106 -8.07 2.41 18.01
CA VAL A 106 -9.44 1.99 18.30
C VAL A 106 -9.79 0.87 17.32
N PRO A 107 -10.17 -0.33 17.80
CA PRO A 107 -10.52 -1.42 16.91
C PRO A 107 -11.81 -1.13 16.14
N ARG A 108 -11.93 -1.75 14.97
CA ARG A 108 -13.18 -1.84 14.21
C ARG A 108 -14.28 -2.42 15.10
N ASP A 109 -15.46 -1.81 15.05
CA ASP A 109 -16.63 -2.23 15.82
C ASP A 109 -17.90 -1.84 15.07
N LEU A 110 -18.51 -2.82 14.41
CA LEU A 110 -19.71 -2.60 13.61
C LEU A 110 -20.93 -2.25 14.47
N ASN A 111 -21.00 -2.71 15.73
CA ASN A 111 -22.12 -2.40 16.62
C ASN A 111 -22.11 -0.93 17.04
N ALA A 112 -20.92 -0.32 17.08
CA ALA A 112 -20.73 1.10 17.35
C ALA A 112 -20.58 1.95 16.06
N GLY A 113 -20.93 1.41 14.89
CA GLY A 113 -20.87 2.13 13.61
C GLY A 113 -19.47 2.39 13.06
N ARG A 114 -18.42 1.77 13.63
CA ARG A 114 -17.02 1.91 13.19
C ARG A 114 -16.64 0.81 12.22
N ALA A 115 -16.80 1.08 10.92
CA ALA A 115 -16.46 0.15 9.84
C ALA A 115 -14.94 -0.08 9.68
N LEU A 116 -14.14 0.93 10.00
CA LEU A 116 -12.68 0.91 9.95
C LEU A 116 -12.11 1.05 11.36
N PRO A 117 -10.92 0.50 11.64
CA PRO A 117 -10.19 0.88 12.85
C PRO A 117 -9.74 2.35 12.78
N GLU A 118 -9.48 2.96 13.93
CA GLU A 118 -8.79 4.25 14.01
C GLU A 118 -7.33 4.01 14.38
N LEU A 119 -6.41 4.55 13.59
CA LEU A 119 -4.96 4.32 13.72
C LEU A 119 -4.24 5.67 13.64
N TRP A 120 -4.03 6.31 14.79
CA TRP A 120 -3.40 7.62 14.87
C TRP A 120 -1.90 7.44 15.05
N LEU A 121 -1.10 7.99 14.14
CA LEU A 121 0.37 7.90 14.16
C LEU A 121 0.97 9.27 14.48
N LEU A 122 2.20 9.26 14.99
CA LEU A 122 2.87 10.50 15.39
C LEU A 122 3.31 11.32 14.18
N LEU A 123 3.88 10.68 13.16
CA LEU A 123 4.43 11.34 11.98
C LEU A 123 3.91 10.73 10.67
N PRO A 124 3.81 11.53 9.58
CA PRO A 124 3.44 11.03 8.26
C PRO A 124 4.30 9.88 7.74
N CYS A 125 5.61 9.85 8.03
CA CYS A 125 6.49 8.77 7.58
C CYS A 125 6.08 7.40 8.14
N HIS A 126 5.56 7.34 9.37
CA HIS A 126 5.04 6.10 9.96
C HIS A 126 3.81 5.58 9.20
N VAL A 127 2.91 6.49 8.82
CA VAL A 127 1.71 6.18 8.05
C VAL A 127 2.09 5.64 6.67
N ILE A 128 3.04 6.29 5.99
CA ILE A 128 3.57 5.86 4.70
C ILE A 128 4.14 4.45 4.80
N GLY A 129 5.06 4.20 5.75
CA GLY A 129 5.66 2.88 5.90
C GLY A 129 4.61 1.78 6.12
N LEU A 130 3.65 1.99 7.02
CA LEU A 130 2.60 1.00 7.31
C LEU A 130 1.63 0.80 6.12
N GLN A 131 1.27 1.85 5.38
CA GLN A 131 0.42 1.70 4.20
C GLN A 131 1.13 0.90 3.11
N TYR A 132 2.41 1.21 2.83
CA TYR A 132 3.19 0.50 1.83
C TYR A 132 3.40 -0.97 2.22
N TYR A 133 3.59 -1.26 3.52
CA TYR A 133 3.59 -2.62 4.04
C TYR A 133 2.27 -3.35 3.74
N HIS A 134 1.12 -2.75 4.04
CA HIS A 134 -0.17 -3.38 3.76
C HIS A 134 -0.43 -3.57 2.27
N ILE A 135 0.02 -2.64 1.43
CA ILE A 135 -0.06 -2.80 -0.03
C ILE A 135 0.82 -3.97 -0.49
N ALA A 136 2.05 -4.09 0.03
CA ALA A 136 2.94 -5.20 -0.30
C ALA A 136 2.32 -6.55 0.09
N GLN A 137 1.69 -6.64 1.26
CA GLN A 137 0.96 -7.83 1.70
C GLN A 137 -0.20 -8.17 0.75
N VAL A 138 -0.97 -7.18 0.28
CA VAL A 138 -2.04 -7.43 -0.71
C VAL A 138 -1.48 -7.97 -2.02
N VAL A 139 -0.41 -7.37 -2.56
CA VAL A 139 0.23 -7.81 -3.81
C VAL A 139 0.78 -9.24 -3.67
N LEU A 140 1.53 -9.52 -2.60
CA LEU A 140 2.08 -10.84 -2.32
C LEU A 140 0.98 -11.89 -2.15
N LEU A 141 -0.06 -11.58 -1.39
CA LEU A 141 -1.19 -12.48 -1.21
C LEU A 141 -1.83 -12.82 -2.55
N LEU A 142 -2.06 -11.84 -3.42
CA LEU A 142 -2.72 -12.05 -4.72
C LEU A 142 -1.88 -12.95 -5.64
N ILE A 143 -0.58 -12.72 -5.72
CA ILE A 143 0.31 -13.32 -6.73
C ILE A 143 0.88 -14.67 -6.29
N MET A 144 1.17 -14.83 -5.00
CA MET A 144 1.76 -16.08 -4.53
C MET A 144 0.76 -17.24 -4.66
N PRO A 145 1.21 -18.40 -5.17
CA PRO A 145 0.39 -19.58 -5.27
C PRO A 145 -0.04 -20.04 -3.88
N MET A 146 -1.27 -20.55 -3.79
CA MET A 146 -1.73 -21.20 -2.57
C MET A 146 -1.02 -22.54 -2.43
N GLU A 147 -0.49 -22.84 -1.24
CA GLU A 147 0.02 -24.19 -0.94
C GLU A 147 -1.09 -25.22 -1.23
N GLN A 148 -0.77 -26.22 -2.07
CA GLN A 148 -1.74 -27.21 -2.52
C GLN A 148 -2.33 -27.98 -1.34
N SER A 149 -3.66 -27.97 -1.21
CA SER A 149 -4.39 -28.83 -0.29
C SER A 149 -5.64 -29.38 -0.97
N SER A 150 -6.18 -30.51 -0.51
CA SER A 150 -7.31 -31.14 -1.19
C SER A 150 -8.63 -30.39 -1.01
N GLY A 151 -9.31 -30.05 -2.12
CA GLY A 151 -10.76 -29.87 -2.25
C GLY A 151 -11.41 -28.83 -1.32
N TYR A 152 -12.05 -29.28 -0.23
CA TYR A 152 -12.72 -28.40 0.74
C TYR A 152 -11.74 -27.44 1.47
N GLY A 153 -10.46 -27.81 1.53
CA GLY A 153 -9.40 -26.93 2.02
C GLY A 153 -9.24 -25.67 1.16
N ASP A 154 -9.42 -25.79 -0.16
CA ASP A 154 -9.15 -24.71 -1.11
C ASP A 154 -10.23 -23.62 -1.07
N LEU A 155 -11.51 -23.98 -0.94
CA LEU A 155 -12.60 -23.01 -0.77
C LEU A 155 -12.44 -22.20 0.53
N ARG A 156 -12.21 -22.90 1.67
CA ARG A 156 -11.99 -22.24 2.97
C ARG A 156 -10.73 -21.37 2.97
N ARG A 157 -9.66 -21.80 2.30
CA ARG A 157 -8.42 -21.01 2.14
C ARG A 157 -8.64 -19.81 1.24
N GLY A 158 -9.36 -19.95 0.12
CA GLY A 158 -9.76 -18.85 -0.76
C GLY A 158 -10.48 -17.75 0.02
N SER A 159 -11.51 -18.11 0.78
CA SER A 159 -12.22 -17.17 1.65
C SER A 159 -11.34 -16.55 2.73
N ARG A 160 -10.37 -17.29 3.28
CA ARG A 160 -9.42 -16.76 4.27
C ARG A 160 -8.45 -15.76 3.66
N LYS A 161 -7.89 -16.05 2.47
CA LYS A 161 -7.02 -15.13 1.72
C LYS A 161 -7.78 -13.84 1.39
N GLU A 162 -9.01 -13.94 0.91
CA GLU A 162 -9.87 -12.79 0.64
C GLU A 162 -10.17 -11.97 1.91
N ALA A 163 -10.44 -12.64 3.04
CA ALA A 163 -10.64 -11.96 4.33
C ALA A 163 -9.39 -11.21 4.79
N THR A 164 -8.20 -11.79 4.59
CA THR A 164 -6.91 -11.14 4.89
C THR A 164 -6.67 -9.93 3.99
N ILE A 165 -6.93 -10.05 2.68
CA ILE A 165 -6.82 -8.92 1.73
C ILE A 165 -7.77 -7.78 2.16
N ARG A 166 -9.04 -8.09 2.45
CA ARG A 166 -10.00 -7.11 2.98
C ARG A 166 -9.48 -6.44 4.25
N ASN A 167 -8.87 -7.20 5.16
CA ASN A 167 -8.29 -6.63 6.37
C ASN A 167 -7.17 -5.63 6.08
N HIS A 168 -6.24 -5.97 5.17
CA HIS A 168 -5.19 -5.03 4.75
C HIS A 168 -5.74 -3.77 4.09
N LEU A 169 -6.74 -3.90 3.21
CA LEU A 169 -7.40 -2.74 2.59
C LEU A 169 -8.05 -1.84 3.64
N ARG A 170 -8.74 -2.41 4.64
CA ARG A 170 -9.30 -1.62 5.75
C ARG A 170 -8.21 -0.85 6.50
N HIS A 171 -7.04 -1.45 6.73
CA HIS A 171 -5.92 -0.76 7.38
C HIS A 171 -5.34 0.36 6.52
N ILE A 172 -5.20 0.15 5.20
CA ILE A 172 -4.74 1.18 4.28
C ILE A 172 -5.63 2.43 4.34
N ILE A 173 -6.95 2.23 4.31
CA ILE A 173 -7.95 3.31 4.37
C ILE A 173 -7.97 3.95 5.77
N ALA A 174 -7.96 3.13 6.82
CA ALA A 174 -7.93 3.60 8.21
C ALA A 174 -6.72 4.48 8.52
N LEU A 175 -5.54 4.08 8.06
CA LEU A 175 -4.30 4.85 8.19
C LEU A 175 -4.43 6.20 7.49
N ALA A 176 -5.04 6.24 6.31
CA ALA A 176 -5.24 7.50 5.60
C ALA A 176 -6.23 8.42 6.30
N GLN A 177 -7.38 7.87 6.69
CA GLN A 177 -8.48 8.63 7.30
C GLN A 177 -8.13 9.15 8.70
N SER A 178 -7.34 8.39 9.46
CA SER A 178 -6.93 8.79 10.82
C SER A 178 -5.82 9.84 10.83
N ASN A 179 -5.13 10.07 9.70
CA ASN A 179 -3.94 10.93 9.61
C ASN A 179 -4.05 11.96 8.47
N THR A 180 -5.10 12.78 8.52
CA THR A 180 -5.50 13.71 7.43
C THR A 180 -4.45 14.75 7.04
N ARG A 181 -3.48 15.06 7.91
CA ARG A 181 -2.37 15.98 7.62
C ARG A 181 -1.34 15.42 6.64
N ALA A 182 -1.32 14.10 6.43
CA ALA A 182 -0.37 13.44 5.55
C ALA A 182 -0.94 13.26 4.14
N GLU A 183 -1.27 14.34 3.41
CA GLU A 183 -2.08 14.27 2.17
C GLU A 183 -1.64 13.20 1.13
N ASN A 184 -0.35 12.92 1.03
CA ASN A 184 0.19 11.89 0.14
C ASN A 184 -0.35 10.47 0.44
N VAL A 185 -0.73 10.19 1.68
CA VAL A 185 -1.30 8.90 2.11
C VAL A 185 -2.72 8.69 1.56
N LEU A 186 -3.45 9.78 1.28
CA LEU A 186 -4.78 9.74 0.68
C LEU A 186 -4.70 9.18 -0.75
N PHE A 187 -3.69 9.59 -1.51
CA PHE A 187 -3.46 9.09 -2.87
C PHE A 187 -3.11 7.60 -2.88
N SER A 188 -2.20 7.15 -2.01
CA SER A 188 -1.84 5.72 -1.96
C SER A 188 -3.03 4.83 -1.57
N ALA A 189 -3.89 5.27 -0.64
CA ALA A 189 -5.10 4.56 -0.28
C ALA A 189 -6.13 4.55 -1.42
N ARG A 190 -6.32 5.70 -2.10
CA ARG A 190 -7.16 5.77 -3.31
C ARG A 190 -6.66 4.80 -4.39
N HIS A 191 -5.35 4.73 -4.62
CA HIS A 191 -4.76 3.83 -5.61
C HIS A 191 -5.08 2.37 -5.26
N ALA A 192 -4.83 1.94 -4.02
CA ALA A 192 -5.17 0.59 -3.58
C ALA A 192 -6.67 0.28 -3.74
N ILE A 193 -7.55 1.23 -3.40
CA ILE A 193 -9.01 1.08 -3.60
C ILE A 193 -9.38 0.98 -5.08
N SER A 194 -8.73 1.73 -5.97
CA SER A 194 -9.04 1.67 -7.40
C SER A 194 -8.78 0.32 -8.03
N VAL A 195 -7.81 -0.43 -7.50
CA VAL A 195 -7.43 -1.76 -8.03
C VAL A 195 -8.15 -2.88 -7.28
N TRP A 196 -8.29 -2.78 -5.96
CA TRP A 196 -8.77 -3.87 -5.12
C TRP A 196 -10.04 -3.57 -4.33
N GLY A 197 -10.63 -2.39 -4.48
CA GLY A 197 -11.79 -1.95 -3.70
C GLY A 197 -13.05 -2.79 -3.92
N GLY A 198 -13.20 -3.41 -5.10
CA GLY A 198 -14.33 -4.31 -5.41
C GLY A 198 -14.46 -5.50 -4.45
N ILE A 199 -13.38 -5.90 -3.77
CA ILE A 199 -13.40 -7.01 -2.80
C ILE A 199 -14.13 -6.66 -1.50
N LEU A 200 -14.41 -5.38 -1.24
CA LEU A 200 -15.09 -4.93 -0.02
C LEU A 200 -16.62 -5.09 -0.14
N ARG A 201 -17.12 -6.24 0.34
CA ARG A 201 -18.54 -6.62 0.21
C ARG A 201 -19.47 -6.10 1.32
N HIS A 202 -18.92 -5.75 2.48
CA HIS A 202 -19.77 -5.36 3.60
C HIS A 202 -20.21 -3.90 3.42
N TYR A 203 -21.51 -3.62 3.54
CA TYR A 203 -22.07 -2.29 3.35
C TYR A 203 -21.33 -1.19 4.13
N ALA A 204 -21.03 -1.44 5.41
CA ALA A 204 -20.26 -0.51 6.23
C ALA A 204 -18.83 -0.24 5.68
N ASP A 205 -18.18 -1.22 5.07
CA ASP A 205 -16.86 -1.01 4.44
C ASP A 205 -17.00 -0.16 3.16
N GLN A 206 -18.06 -0.38 2.38
CA GLN A 206 -18.38 0.37 1.16
C GLN A 206 -18.68 1.83 1.47
N GLU A 207 -19.52 2.08 2.47
CA GLU A 207 -19.82 3.42 2.98
C GLU A 207 -18.55 4.13 3.48
N ALA A 208 -17.68 3.42 4.20
CA ALA A 208 -16.43 3.98 4.68
C ALA A 208 -15.48 4.36 3.52
N VAL A 209 -15.40 3.53 2.47
CA VAL A 209 -14.63 3.84 1.24
C VAL A 209 -15.20 5.08 0.56
N GLU A 210 -16.51 5.17 0.39
CA GLU A 210 -17.13 6.35 -0.23
C GLU A 210 -16.90 7.62 0.58
N SER A 211 -17.06 7.54 1.90
CA SER A 211 -16.82 8.65 2.83
C SER A 211 -15.37 9.12 2.73
N PHE A 212 -14.42 8.18 2.76
CA PHE A 212 -13.00 8.45 2.54
C PHE A 212 -12.73 9.15 1.20
N LEU A 213 -13.31 8.66 0.10
CA LEU A 213 -13.11 9.25 -1.23
C LEU A 213 -13.71 10.67 -1.29
N ARG A 214 -14.93 10.88 -0.78
CA ARG A 214 -15.53 12.24 -0.72
C ARG A 214 -14.69 13.20 0.13
N HIS A 215 -14.16 12.72 1.25
CA HIS A 215 -13.26 13.50 2.10
C HIS A 215 -11.96 13.87 1.37
N MET A 216 -11.33 12.90 0.69
CA MET A 216 -10.14 13.17 -0.14
C MET A 216 -10.42 14.22 -1.21
N GLN A 217 -11.55 14.13 -1.91
CA GLN A 217 -11.94 15.12 -2.93
C GLN A 217 -12.12 16.51 -2.33
N ALA A 218 -12.72 16.61 -1.14
CA ALA A 218 -12.91 17.88 -0.46
C ALA A 218 -11.59 18.55 -0.04
N ILE A 219 -10.59 17.76 0.38
CA ILE A 219 -9.28 18.28 0.79
C ILE A 219 -8.39 18.60 -0.41
N THR A 220 -8.31 17.68 -1.38
CA THR A 220 -7.30 17.75 -2.47
C THR A 220 -7.83 18.34 -3.76
N GLY A 221 -9.16 18.49 -3.91
CA GLY A 221 -9.81 18.85 -5.17
C GLY A 221 -9.82 17.74 -6.23
N TRP A 222 -9.21 16.58 -5.95
CA TRP A 222 -9.11 15.50 -6.92
C TRP A 222 -10.46 14.80 -7.11
N ASN A 223 -10.98 14.76 -8.34
CA ASN A 223 -12.27 14.13 -8.62
C ASN A 223 -12.26 12.61 -8.32
N THR A 224 -13.04 12.19 -7.34
CA THR A 224 -13.24 10.79 -6.93
C THR A 224 -14.54 10.20 -7.45
N THR A 225 -15.42 11.01 -8.04
CA THR A 225 -16.76 10.59 -8.49
C THR A 225 -16.72 9.40 -9.45
N PRO A 226 -15.86 9.36 -10.48
CA PRO A 226 -15.79 8.21 -11.40
C PRO A 226 -15.40 6.91 -10.69
N LEU A 227 -14.48 6.99 -9.73
CA LEU A 227 -14.05 5.83 -8.94
C LEU A 227 -15.19 5.34 -8.03
N ILE A 228 -15.93 6.24 -7.38
CA ILE A 228 -17.10 5.86 -6.57
C ILE A 228 -18.14 5.12 -7.42
N SER A 229 -18.45 5.63 -8.61
CA SER A 229 -19.41 4.97 -9.52
C SER A 229 -18.93 3.57 -9.93
N SER A 230 -17.65 3.44 -10.34
CA SER A 230 -17.09 2.14 -10.72
C SER A 230 -17.09 1.14 -9.57
N LEU A 231 -16.79 1.56 -8.34
CA LEU A 231 -16.84 0.67 -7.17
C LEU A 231 -18.26 0.20 -6.88
N ARG A 232 -19.27 1.08 -6.97
CA ARG A 232 -20.68 0.71 -6.80
C ARG A 232 -21.11 -0.34 -7.82
N GLU A 233 -20.68 -0.21 -9.07
CA GLU A 233 -20.92 -1.23 -10.11
C GLU A 233 -20.29 -2.56 -9.70
N GLN A 234 -19.00 -2.59 -9.36
CA GLN A 234 -18.29 -3.81 -8.92
C GLN A 234 -18.89 -4.48 -7.68
N TRP A 235 -19.47 -3.69 -6.78
CA TRP A 235 -20.13 -4.18 -5.57
C TRP A 235 -21.53 -4.75 -5.84
N ASN A 236 -22.19 -4.35 -6.93
CA ASN A 236 -23.50 -4.86 -7.33
C ASN A 236 -23.42 -6.07 -8.26
N GLU A 237 -22.32 -6.22 -9.01
CA GLU A 237 -22.10 -7.32 -9.97
C GLU A 237 -21.71 -8.67 -9.34
N ASN A 238 -21.36 -8.69 -8.05
CA ASN A 238 -20.81 -9.85 -7.35
C ASN A 238 -21.47 -10.02 -5.98
#